data_AF-A0A4Z0Y740-F1
#
_entry.id   AF-A0A4Z0Y740-F1
#
_cell.length_a   1.000
_cell.length_b   1.000
_cell.length_c   1.000
_cell.angle_alpha   90.00
_cell.angle_beta   90.00
_cell.angle_gamma   90.00
#
_symmetry.space_group_name_H-M   'P 1'
#
loop_
_entity.id
_entity.type
_entity.pdbx_description
1 polymer ?
#
loop_
_entity_poly.entity_id
_entity_poly.type
_entity_poly.pdbx_seq_one_letter_code
_entity_poly.pdbx_strand_id
1 'polypeptide(L)'
;MLPFAKSEERTALRSYRGPSLVLSSRVACMPPTVSGEVRYSNITSSGSARDRSYGYMTGKIRYKETLRSAGIAPLDLCDSDECLSDDIYFDCGVPSSYGGSTSDSEPIVNTFCMPNALDQRFLSSRWHIDQVPWTAAATVVLVFSTNFHENTWASLGNTAVELPQSDVQEEWRSFNFGSDRFINMAVCFSSMNVMLSNISLSTEMDLIEPNMGHNATTADTATLRRFYGAEPEIQNLTERGIFTMKEIQDPDDFVYGATDEGQVPLYQQTTSGIEFADGYDYSNTTLPGCDACAGDYGSAAREYSRMFSDIITTTHRASVALQTIHTMLVQSIHDQLIGYFVILLPVEIVETVSTTAPGRCIGLSVVAVLALLNLICIVVITTLYLVYSRYTLIDNFWHVISQTVSDATAEILDHSNQSKDKDTSDRLKTVGYRVQLQKLADTGEIKVAKANSNSDIPSILQWYRRFLQAVRGKR
;
A
#
# COMPACT_ATOMS: atom_id res chain seq x y z
N MET A 1 -0.03 -12.19 -1.02
CA MET A 1 0.96 -11.16 -1.39
C MET A 1 0.32 -10.24 -2.40
N LEU A 2 0.09 -8.98 -2.02
CA LEU A 2 -0.70 -8.07 -2.84
C LEU A 2 0.12 -7.51 -4.02
N PRO A 3 -0.48 -7.34 -5.21
CA PRO A 3 0.21 -6.89 -6.42
C PRO A 3 0.44 -5.36 -6.44
N PHE A 4 0.90 -4.77 -5.34
CA PHE A 4 1.29 -3.36 -5.26
C PHE A 4 2.75 -3.26 -4.85
N ALA A 5 3.55 -2.51 -5.61
CA ALA A 5 4.98 -2.40 -5.37
C ALA A 5 5.31 -1.52 -4.16
N LYS A 6 4.50 -0.47 -3.91
CA LYS A 6 4.75 0.49 -2.85
C LYS A 6 4.02 0.12 -1.56
N SER A 7 4.72 0.24 -0.45
CA SER A 7 4.15 0.07 0.89
C SER A 7 2.97 1.03 1.13
N GLU A 8 3.07 2.29 0.68
CA GLU A 8 2.01 3.29 0.83
C GLU A 8 0.68 2.82 0.21
N GLU A 9 0.72 2.25 -1.00
CA GLU A 9 -0.46 1.70 -1.69
C GLU A 9 -1.05 0.52 -0.89
N ARG A 10 -0.20 -0.40 -0.42
CA ARG A 10 -0.62 -1.55 0.40
C ARG A 10 -1.25 -1.13 1.73
N THR A 11 -0.68 -0.13 2.40
CA THR A 11 -1.17 0.37 3.68
C THR A 11 -2.45 1.20 3.57
N ALA A 12 -2.71 1.81 2.42
CA ALA A 12 -3.93 2.59 2.18
C ALA A 12 -5.15 1.70 1.91
N LEU A 13 -4.95 0.44 1.51
CA LEU A 13 -6.02 -0.51 1.19
C LEU A 13 -6.87 -0.88 2.42
N ARG A 14 -8.18 -0.85 2.23
CA ARG A 14 -9.21 -1.30 3.19
C ARG A 14 -9.82 -2.62 2.80
N SER A 15 -10.01 -2.84 1.50
CA SER A 15 -10.41 -4.13 0.98
C SER A 15 -9.79 -4.38 -0.38
N TYR A 16 -9.54 -5.65 -0.65
CA TYR A 16 -9.02 -6.12 -1.93
C TYR A 16 -9.81 -7.37 -2.31
N ARG A 17 -10.32 -7.40 -3.54
CA ARG A 17 -10.97 -8.59 -4.11
C ARG A 17 -10.45 -8.82 -5.51
N GLY A 18 -9.87 -9.99 -5.75
CA GLY A 18 -9.32 -10.36 -7.04
C GLY A 18 -8.16 -11.35 -6.93
N PRO A 19 -7.48 -11.63 -8.04
CA PRO A 19 -6.40 -12.61 -8.10
C PRO A 19 -5.11 -12.09 -7.47
N SER A 20 -4.53 -12.89 -6.58
CA SER A 20 -3.29 -12.58 -5.86
C SER A 20 -2.52 -13.87 -5.54
N LEU A 21 -1.20 -13.76 -5.40
CA LEU A 21 -0.37 -14.88 -4.98
C LEU A 21 -0.59 -15.18 -3.49
N VAL A 22 -1.03 -16.39 -3.18
CA VAL A 22 -1.27 -16.90 -1.84
C VAL A 22 -0.17 -17.89 -1.49
N LEU A 23 0.59 -17.59 -0.43
CA LEU A 23 1.50 -18.54 0.19
C LEU A 23 0.74 -19.31 1.27
N SER A 24 0.66 -20.62 1.07
CA SER A 24 0.31 -21.58 2.12
C SER A 24 1.60 -22.23 2.58
N SER A 25 1.92 -22.14 3.87
CA SER A 25 3.13 -22.75 4.41
C SER A 25 2.85 -23.32 5.79
N ARG A 26 3.46 -24.47 6.08
CA ARG A 26 3.42 -25.14 7.37
C ARG A 26 4.80 -25.65 7.73
N VAL A 27 5.21 -25.32 8.96
CA VAL A 27 6.39 -25.88 9.60
C VAL A 27 5.97 -26.62 10.86
N ALA A 28 6.46 -27.85 11.02
CA ALA A 28 6.32 -28.61 12.25
C ALA A 28 7.70 -29.09 12.71
N CYS A 29 8.05 -28.85 13.97
CA CYS A 29 9.29 -29.31 14.57
C CYS A 29 9.02 -30.32 15.69
N MET A 30 9.96 -31.24 15.89
CA MET A 30 9.88 -32.28 16.91
C MET A 30 11.28 -32.71 17.35
N PRO A 31 11.41 -33.31 18.54
CA PRO A 31 12.70 -33.77 19.06
C PRO A 31 13.21 -34.97 18.25
N PRO A 32 14.36 -34.87 17.56
CA PRO A 32 14.86 -35.94 16.68
C PRO A 32 15.38 -37.13 17.48
N THR A 33 15.13 -38.36 17.03
CA THR A 33 15.89 -39.51 17.53
C THR A 33 17.18 -39.63 16.72
N VAL A 34 18.30 -39.32 17.37
CA VAL A 34 19.61 -39.13 16.71
C VAL A 34 20.72 -39.91 17.41
N SER A 35 21.71 -40.33 16.63
CA SER A 35 23.00 -40.83 17.10
C SER A 35 24.11 -40.17 16.32
N GLY A 36 25.20 -39.80 16.98
CA GLY A 36 26.28 -39.07 16.34
C GLY A 36 27.36 -38.62 17.32
N GLU A 37 28.19 -37.71 16.85
CA GLU A 37 29.28 -37.09 17.57
C GLU A 37 29.38 -35.60 17.26
N VAL A 38 29.93 -34.85 18.19
CA VAL A 38 30.36 -33.46 17.97
C VAL A 38 31.87 -33.40 17.82
N ARG A 39 32.33 -32.52 16.94
CA ARG A 39 33.73 -32.34 16.58
C ARG A 39 34.05 -30.87 16.55
N TYR A 40 35.20 -30.50 17.08
CA TYR A 40 35.73 -29.14 16.99
C TYR A 40 36.24 -28.83 15.59
N SER A 41 36.04 -27.59 15.14
CA SER A 41 36.69 -27.03 13.96
C SER A 41 37.18 -25.61 14.24
N ASN A 42 38.24 -25.23 13.55
CA ASN A 42 38.81 -23.89 13.61
C ASN A 42 39.11 -23.40 12.19
N ILE A 43 38.61 -22.22 11.86
CA ILE A 43 39.02 -21.51 10.64
C ILE A 43 40.21 -20.62 11.01
N THR A 44 41.40 -21.05 10.61
CA THR A 44 42.56 -20.16 10.58
C THR A 44 42.44 -19.27 9.34
N SER A 45 41.81 -18.10 9.47
CA SER A 45 41.82 -17.11 8.40
C SER A 45 43.25 -16.62 8.21
N SER A 46 43.87 -16.92 7.06
CA SER A 46 45.23 -16.49 6.74
C SER A 46 45.35 -14.97 6.78
N GLY A 47 45.81 -14.41 7.91
CA GLY A 47 46.08 -12.97 8.08
C GLY A 47 45.27 -12.24 9.15
N SER A 48 44.37 -12.88 9.91
CA SER A 48 43.75 -12.27 11.09
C SER A 48 44.14 -13.02 12.37
N ALA A 49 44.46 -12.28 13.44
CA ALA A 49 44.95 -12.82 14.71
C ALA A 49 43.84 -13.44 15.59
N ARG A 50 42.70 -13.83 15.01
CA ARG A 50 41.58 -14.45 15.75
C ARG A 50 41.14 -15.72 15.04
N ASP A 51 41.66 -16.84 15.54
CA ASP A 51 41.15 -18.17 15.26
C ASP A 51 39.69 -18.25 15.73
N ARG A 52 38.77 -18.53 14.80
CA ARG A 52 37.35 -18.69 15.11
C ARG A 52 37.05 -20.16 15.33
N SER A 53 36.70 -20.49 16.56
CA SER A 53 36.42 -21.86 17.03
C SER A 53 34.93 -22.14 17.01
N TYR A 54 34.51 -23.23 16.38
CA TYR A 54 33.11 -23.65 16.30
C TYR A 54 33.02 -25.18 16.24
N GLY A 55 31.81 -25.72 16.25
CA GLY A 55 31.56 -27.15 16.24
C GLY A 55 31.00 -27.65 14.91
N TYR A 56 31.12 -28.95 14.71
CA TYR A 56 30.34 -29.74 13.79
C TYR A 56 29.62 -30.82 14.56
N MET A 57 28.36 -31.07 14.23
CA MET A 57 27.61 -32.23 14.70
C MET A 57 27.38 -33.14 13.50
N THR A 58 27.89 -34.36 13.61
CA THR A 58 27.78 -35.38 12.56
C THR A 58 27.04 -36.58 13.08
N GLY A 59 26.15 -37.15 12.28
CA GLY A 59 25.37 -38.28 12.73
C GLY A 59 24.28 -38.70 11.76
N LYS A 60 23.31 -39.40 12.33
CA LYS A 60 22.11 -39.85 11.61
C LYS A 60 20.86 -39.69 12.46
N ILE A 61 19.80 -39.21 11.81
CA ILE A 61 18.45 -39.10 12.36
C ILE A 61 17.70 -40.36 11.97
N ARG A 62 17.12 -41.05 12.94
CA ARG A 62 16.22 -42.19 12.68
C ARG A 62 14.83 -41.64 12.42
N TYR A 63 14.48 -41.46 11.16
CA TYR A 63 13.29 -40.73 10.73
C TYR A 63 11.99 -41.38 11.26
N LYS A 64 11.81 -42.68 11.02
CA LYS A 64 10.62 -43.41 11.49
C LYS A 64 10.51 -43.45 13.01
N GLU A 65 11.63 -43.58 13.72
CA GLU A 65 11.65 -43.59 15.19
C GLU A 65 11.30 -42.21 15.75
N THR A 66 11.78 -41.15 15.11
CA THR A 66 11.42 -39.76 15.44
C THR A 66 9.93 -39.53 15.35
N LEU A 67 9.28 -39.89 14.24
CA LEU A 67 7.83 -39.76 14.08
C LEU A 67 7.06 -40.56 15.14
N ARG A 68 7.46 -41.82 15.39
CA ARG A 68 6.85 -42.66 16.43
C ARG A 68 6.97 -42.03 17.82
N SER A 69 8.13 -41.47 18.14
CA SER A 69 8.37 -40.81 19.44
C SER A 69 7.51 -39.55 19.62
N ALA A 70 7.14 -38.89 18.53
CA ALA A 70 6.22 -37.76 18.51
C ALA A 70 4.74 -38.18 18.50
N GLY A 71 4.43 -39.48 18.60
CA GLY A 71 3.06 -40.00 18.54
C GLY A 71 2.43 -39.96 17.14
N ILE A 72 3.24 -39.75 16.10
CA ILE A 72 2.82 -39.70 14.72
C ILE A 72 3.00 -41.11 14.13
N ALA A 73 1.92 -41.70 13.62
CA ALA A 73 2.03 -42.93 12.85
C ALA A 73 2.94 -42.64 11.64
N PRO A 74 4.06 -43.37 11.47
CA PRO A 74 4.84 -43.26 10.24
C PRO A 74 3.88 -43.55 9.11
N LEU A 75 3.64 -42.57 8.26
CA LEU A 75 2.81 -42.81 7.11
C LEU A 75 3.57 -43.82 6.25
N ASP A 76 2.92 -44.92 5.86
CA ASP A 76 3.41 -45.87 4.85
C ASP A 76 3.34 -45.16 3.48
N LEU A 77 4.10 -44.07 3.32
CA LEU A 77 4.02 -43.17 2.17
C LEU A 77 4.77 -43.71 0.94
N CYS A 78 5.34 -44.90 1.01
CA CYS A 78 6.43 -45.30 0.11
C CYS A 78 6.41 -46.79 -0.20
N ASP A 79 5.88 -47.12 -1.39
CA ASP A 79 6.09 -48.42 -2.07
C ASP A 79 7.29 -48.37 -3.05
N SER A 80 7.96 -47.21 -3.20
CA SER A 80 9.09 -47.02 -4.13
C SER A 80 10.41 -46.68 -3.41
N ASP A 81 11.54 -47.00 -4.07
CA ASP A 81 12.93 -46.76 -3.63
C ASP A 81 13.32 -45.26 -3.52
N GLU A 82 12.38 -44.32 -3.73
CA GLU A 82 12.63 -42.87 -3.82
C GLU A 82 12.36 -42.09 -2.52
N CYS A 83 12.04 -42.78 -1.43
CA CYS A 83 11.68 -42.13 -0.18
C CYS A 83 12.83 -41.90 0.79
N LEU A 84 12.61 -40.99 1.76
CA LEU A 84 13.52 -40.76 2.89
C LEU A 84 13.94 -42.10 3.49
N SER A 85 15.24 -42.36 3.43
CA SER A 85 15.85 -43.51 4.09
C SER A 85 15.45 -43.53 5.56
N ASP A 86 15.37 -44.74 6.13
CA ASP A 86 15.08 -44.92 7.56
C ASP A 86 16.01 -44.07 8.44
N ASP A 87 17.25 -43.88 7.98
CA ASP A 87 18.27 -43.03 8.55
C ASP A 87 18.60 -41.85 7.60
N ILE A 88 18.48 -40.61 8.07
CA ILE A 88 18.93 -39.40 7.37
C ILE A 88 20.28 -38.98 7.95
N TYR A 89 21.32 -38.97 7.13
CA TYR A 89 22.67 -38.56 7.56
C TYR A 89 22.81 -37.04 7.56
N PHE A 90 23.63 -36.50 8.44
CA PHE A 90 23.93 -35.07 8.45
C PHE A 90 25.35 -34.77 8.93
N ASP A 91 25.88 -33.68 8.42
CA ASP A 91 27.13 -33.05 8.86
C ASP A 91 26.88 -31.54 8.92
N CYS A 92 26.58 -31.03 10.12
CA CYS A 92 26.08 -29.67 10.28
C CYS A 92 26.99 -28.86 11.21
N GLY A 93 27.29 -27.63 10.83
CA GLY A 93 27.98 -26.67 11.69
C GLY A 93 27.10 -26.30 12.90
N VAL A 94 27.72 -26.28 14.07
CA VAL A 94 27.11 -25.77 15.30
C VAL A 94 27.87 -24.50 15.68
N PRO A 95 27.17 -23.36 15.80
CA PRO A 95 27.81 -22.07 15.93
C PRO A 95 28.45 -21.93 17.30
N SER A 96 29.31 -20.93 17.42
CA SER A 96 29.78 -20.43 18.70
C SER A 96 29.46 -18.96 18.87
N SER A 97 29.22 -18.54 20.11
CA SER A 97 29.08 -17.12 20.42
C SER A 97 30.43 -16.40 20.29
N TYR A 98 30.46 -15.27 19.60
CA TYR A 98 31.64 -14.42 19.43
C TYR A 98 31.49 -13.13 20.24
N GLY A 99 32.37 -12.89 21.24
CA GLY A 99 32.45 -11.61 21.95
C GLY A 99 32.65 -11.72 23.46
N GLY A 100 33.65 -11.00 24.00
CA GLY A 100 34.05 -11.08 25.40
C GLY A 100 33.31 -10.12 26.35
N SER A 101 32.00 -10.28 26.53
CA SER A 101 31.36 -9.72 27.72
C SER A 101 31.19 -10.80 28.77
N THR A 102 31.88 -10.61 29.89
CA THR A 102 31.79 -11.36 31.15
C THR A 102 30.44 -11.19 31.86
N SER A 103 29.34 -10.99 31.13
CA SER A 103 28.00 -10.98 31.71
C SER A 103 27.55 -12.42 31.95
N ASP A 104 26.96 -12.66 33.12
CA ASP A 104 26.66 -13.98 33.72
C ASP A 104 25.73 -14.93 32.92
N SER A 105 25.41 -14.61 31.67
CA SER A 105 24.71 -15.50 30.73
C SER A 105 25.44 -15.53 29.39
N GLU A 106 26.00 -16.69 29.02
CA GLU A 106 26.52 -16.88 27.67
C GLU A 106 25.38 -16.74 26.65
N PRO A 107 25.55 -15.93 25.60
CA PRO A 107 24.49 -15.67 24.65
C PRO A 107 24.17 -16.94 23.86
N ILE A 108 22.90 -17.29 23.79
CA ILE A 108 22.41 -18.41 22.99
C ILE A 108 22.55 -18.04 21.51
N VAL A 109 23.21 -18.92 20.75
CA VAL A 109 23.39 -18.80 19.30
C VAL A 109 22.65 -19.93 18.60
N ASN A 110 22.07 -19.61 17.44
CA ASN A 110 21.19 -20.51 16.71
C ASN A 110 21.66 -20.67 15.27
N THR A 111 21.44 -21.85 14.70
CA THR A 111 21.66 -22.13 13.27
C THR A 111 20.60 -23.08 12.78
N PHE A 112 20.47 -23.18 11.47
CA PHE A 112 19.71 -24.25 10.84
C PHE A 112 20.52 -24.85 9.70
N CYS A 113 20.32 -26.14 9.47
CA CYS A 113 21.10 -26.95 8.55
C CYS A 113 20.21 -27.87 7.74
N MET A 114 20.51 -28.01 6.45
CA MET A 114 19.85 -28.97 5.59
C MET A 114 20.63 -30.29 5.67
N PRO A 115 20.07 -31.38 6.24
CA PRO A 115 20.77 -32.66 6.31
C PRO A 115 20.94 -33.28 4.92
N ASN A 116 21.71 -34.36 4.83
CA ASN A 116 21.79 -35.19 3.62
C ASN A 116 20.54 -36.08 3.48
N ALA A 117 19.38 -35.44 3.40
CA ALA A 117 18.19 -36.04 2.83
C ALA A 117 18.37 -36.04 1.30
N LEU A 118 17.90 -37.10 0.64
CA LEU A 118 17.81 -37.20 -0.83
C LEU A 118 17.24 -35.91 -1.44
N ASP A 119 17.50 -35.68 -2.72
CA ASP A 119 17.09 -34.54 -3.54
C ASP A 119 15.55 -34.35 -3.57
N GLN A 120 14.98 -34.01 -2.41
CA GLN A 120 13.58 -33.64 -2.18
C GLN A 120 13.33 -32.19 -2.58
N ARG A 121 14.35 -31.51 -3.14
CA ARG A 121 14.16 -30.25 -3.83
C ARG A 121 13.05 -30.46 -4.85
N PHE A 122 12.14 -29.50 -4.97
CA PHE A 122 11.03 -29.52 -5.92
C PHE A 122 9.82 -30.41 -5.57
N LEU A 123 9.81 -31.13 -4.44
CA LEU A 123 8.65 -31.94 -4.05
C LEU A 123 7.62 -31.17 -3.22
N SER A 124 7.98 -30.11 -2.49
CA SER A 124 7.00 -29.33 -1.72
C SER A 124 5.96 -28.67 -2.62
N SER A 125 6.30 -28.43 -3.89
CA SER A 125 5.37 -28.05 -4.93
C SER A 125 4.18 -28.99 -5.13
N ARG A 126 4.28 -30.25 -4.68
CA ARG A 126 3.21 -31.28 -4.69
C ARG A 126 2.40 -31.31 -3.39
N TRP A 127 2.78 -30.53 -2.39
CA TRP A 127 2.09 -30.45 -1.11
C TRP A 127 0.84 -29.56 -1.22
N HIS A 128 -0.22 -30.00 -0.54
CA HIS A 128 -1.47 -29.26 -0.44
C HIS A 128 -1.80 -28.92 1.02
N ILE A 129 -2.53 -27.82 1.25
CA ILE A 129 -2.82 -27.31 2.60
C ILE A 129 -3.67 -28.26 3.46
N ASP A 130 -4.40 -29.19 2.86
CA ASP A 130 -5.14 -30.25 3.56
C ASP A 130 -4.23 -31.38 4.07
N GLN A 131 -2.99 -31.47 3.57
CA GLN A 131 -2.00 -32.45 3.98
C GLN A 131 -1.23 -32.02 5.24
N VAL A 132 -0.66 -33.02 5.91
CA VAL A 132 0.26 -32.80 7.03
C VAL A 132 1.63 -32.28 6.52
N PRO A 133 2.40 -31.54 7.34
CA PRO A 133 3.67 -30.96 6.89
C PRO A 133 4.86 -31.93 6.89
N TRP A 134 4.72 -33.16 7.37
CA TRP A 134 5.79 -34.18 7.45
C TRP A 134 5.63 -35.28 6.39
N THR A 135 5.24 -34.91 5.17
CA THR A 135 5.13 -35.85 4.04
C THR A 135 6.50 -36.16 3.43
N ALA A 136 6.56 -37.14 2.53
CA ALA A 136 7.77 -37.40 1.72
C ALA A 136 8.15 -36.24 0.79
N ALA A 137 7.28 -35.22 0.65
CA ALA A 137 7.52 -34.00 -0.11
C ALA A 137 8.05 -32.84 0.74
N ALA A 138 8.10 -33.00 2.07
CA ALA A 138 8.49 -31.95 2.98
C ALA A 138 10.02 -31.78 3.05
N THR A 139 10.48 -30.54 3.06
CA THR A 139 11.88 -30.21 3.29
C THR A 139 12.23 -30.45 4.75
N VAL A 140 13.25 -31.28 4.99
CA VAL A 140 13.77 -31.54 6.34
C VAL A 140 14.84 -30.50 6.68
N VAL A 141 14.68 -29.83 7.81
CA VAL A 141 15.61 -28.83 8.34
C VAL A 141 15.98 -29.21 9.77
N LEU A 142 17.27 -29.22 10.07
CA LEU A 142 17.77 -29.33 11.43
C LEU A 142 17.97 -27.94 12.02
N VAL A 143 17.48 -27.72 13.23
CA VAL A 143 17.70 -26.46 13.95
C VAL A 143 18.54 -26.74 15.18
N PHE A 144 19.60 -25.96 15.35
CA PHE A 144 20.50 -26.04 16.51
C PHE A 144 20.43 -24.74 17.31
N SER A 145 20.42 -24.90 18.64
CA SER A 145 20.52 -23.80 19.60
C SER A 145 21.53 -24.17 20.67
N THR A 146 22.53 -23.33 20.92
CA THR A 146 23.62 -23.65 21.84
C THR A 146 24.12 -22.41 22.56
N ASN A 147 24.69 -22.60 23.75
CA ASN A 147 25.41 -21.57 24.49
C ASN A 147 26.94 -21.71 24.40
N PHE A 148 27.46 -22.55 23.48
CA PHE A 148 28.89 -22.78 23.40
C PHE A 148 29.67 -21.53 22.98
N HIS A 149 30.67 -21.17 23.78
CA HIS A 149 31.63 -20.12 23.46
C HIS A 149 32.84 -20.68 22.66
N GLU A 150 33.55 -19.83 21.92
CA GLU A 150 34.74 -20.20 21.13
C GLU A 150 35.77 -20.99 21.98
N ASN A 151 36.08 -20.50 23.18
CA ASN A 151 36.98 -21.16 24.13
C ASN A 151 36.49 -22.55 24.56
N THR A 152 35.17 -22.75 24.68
CA THR A 152 34.57 -24.05 25.04
C THR A 152 34.78 -25.05 23.91
N TRP A 153 34.53 -24.64 22.67
CA TRP A 153 34.85 -25.44 21.49
C TRP A 153 36.33 -25.79 21.42
N ALA A 154 37.22 -24.80 21.63
CA ALA A 154 38.67 -25.03 21.64
C ALA A 154 39.11 -26.02 22.74
N SER A 155 38.42 -26.06 23.88
CA SER A 155 38.71 -26.97 24.99
C SER A 155 38.39 -28.44 24.67
N LEU A 156 37.46 -28.70 23.75
CA LEU A 156 37.16 -30.06 23.28
C LEU A 156 38.30 -30.62 22.41
N GLY A 157 39.16 -29.75 21.85
CA GLY A 157 40.28 -30.14 20.99
C GLY A 157 39.83 -30.92 19.74
N ASN A 158 40.77 -31.50 18.99
CA ASN A 158 40.45 -32.23 17.75
C ASN A 158 39.80 -33.62 17.98
N THR A 159 39.34 -33.93 19.18
CA THR A 159 38.69 -35.21 19.48
C THR A 159 37.20 -35.15 19.20
N ALA A 160 36.70 -36.13 18.46
CA ALA A 160 35.27 -36.35 18.35
C ALA A 160 34.71 -36.85 19.70
N VAL A 161 33.61 -36.25 20.13
CA VAL A 161 32.92 -36.57 21.38
C VAL A 161 31.54 -37.12 21.05
N GLU A 162 31.24 -38.34 21.50
CA GLU A 162 29.92 -38.93 21.33
C GLU A 162 28.83 -38.07 22.00
N LEU A 163 27.64 -38.05 21.41
CA LEU A 163 26.53 -37.31 21.98
C LEU A 163 26.18 -37.84 23.39
N PRO A 164 26.12 -36.97 24.40
CA PRO A 164 25.77 -37.37 25.76
C PRO A 164 24.30 -37.78 25.86
N GLN A 165 23.90 -38.25 27.03
CA GLN A 165 22.48 -38.50 27.31
C GLN A 165 21.67 -37.22 27.06
N SER A 166 20.55 -37.39 26.36
CA SER A 166 19.68 -36.28 25.95
C SER A 166 18.39 -36.24 26.74
N ASP A 167 17.92 -35.04 27.02
CA ASP A 167 16.56 -34.79 27.51
C ASP A 167 15.67 -34.27 26.37
N VAL A 168 14.35 -34.44 26.52
CA VAL A 168 13.37 -33.94 25.57
C VAL A 168 12.57 -32.82 26.22
N GLN A 169 12.54 -31.66 25.58
CA GLN A 169 11.80 -30.47 26.02
C GLN A 169 11.04 -29.90 24.83
N GLU A 170 9.72 -30.12 24.81
CA GLU A 170 8.84 -29.68 23.72
C GLU A 170 9.33 -30.20 22.34
N GLU A 171 9.72 -29.30 21.43
CA GLU A 171 10.26 -29.64 20.11
C GLU A 171 11.78 -29.91 20.09
N TRP A 172 12.46 -29.75 21.24
CA TRP A 172 13.91 -29.86 21.35
C TRP A 172 14.35 -31.17 21.97
N ARG A 173 15.43 -31.72 21.43
CA ARG A 173 16.29 -32.68 22.11
C ARG A 173 17.54 -31.96 22.59
N SER A 174 17.77 -31.98 23.91
CA SER A 174 18.83 -31.24 24.58
C SER A 174 19.95 -32.18 24.99
N PHE A 175 21.15 -31.94 24.47
CA PHE A 175 22.38 -32.65 24.82
C PHE A 175 23.19 -31.81 25.81
N ASN A 176 23.42 -32.34 27.02
CA ASN A 176 24.16 -31.64 28.07
C ASN A 176 25.63 -32.08 28.10
N PHE A 177 26.55 -31.14 27.92
CA PHE A 177 28.00 -31.36 27.90
C PHE A 177 28.69 -31.02 29.24
N GLY A 178 27.92 -30.90 30.31
CA GLY A 178 28.41 -30.49 31.63
C GLY A 178 28.63 -28.98 31.74
N SER A 179 28.88 -28.49 32.96
CA SER A 179 29.13 -27.06 33.22
C SER A 179 28.05 -26.12 32.66
N ASP A 180 26.77 -26.53 32.69
CA ASP A 180 25.64 -25.79 32.11
C ASP A 180 25.76 -25.52 30.60
N ARG A 181 26.53 -26.32 29.87
CA ARG A 181 26.68 -26.23 28.41
C ARG A 181 25.74 -27.21 27.71
N PHE A 182 25.04 -26.73 26.69
CA PHE A 182 24.09 -27.53 25.96
C PHE A 182 24.14 -27.31 24.45
N ILE A 183 23.69 -28.34 23.73
CA ILE A 183 23.30 -28.26 22.33
C ILE A 183 21.87 -28.78 22.25
N ASN A 184 20.95 -27.90 21.88
CA ASN A 184 19.56 -28.26 21.59
C ASN A 184 19.43 -28.48 20.09
N MET A 185 18.72 -29.53 19.73
CA MET A 185 18.48 -29.94 18.35
C MET A 185 16.99 -30.22 18.14
N ALA A 186 16.42 -29.63 17.10
CA ALA A 186 15.08 -29.95 16.61
C ALA A 186 15.16 -30.40 15.16
N VAL A 187 14.32 -31.36 14.75
CA VAL A 187 14.09 -31.64 13.34
C VAL A 187 12.76 -31.05 12.93
N CYS A 188 12.78 -30.29 11.84
CA CYS A 188 11.67 -29.52 11.35
C CYS A 188 11.33 -29.95 9.93
N PHE A 189 10.04 -30.05 9.67
CA PHE A 189 9.48 -30.34 8.35
C PHE A 189 8.81 -29.07 7.85
N SER A 190 9.31 -28.54 6.74
CA SER A 190 8.77 -27.36 6.06
C SER A 190 8.08 -27.80 4.79
N SER A 191 6.84 -27.37 4.59
CA SER A 191 6.10 -27.52 3.34
C SER A 191 5.49 -26.18 2.97
N MET A 192 5.52 -25.84 1.69
CA MET A 192 4.91 -24.62 1.20
C MET A 192 4.29 -24.83 -0.18
N ASN A 193 3.34 -23.96 -0.51
CA ASN A 193 2.71 -23.88 -1.82
C ASN A 193 2.38 -22.41 -2.11
N VAL A 194 2.70 -21.94 -3.30
CA VAL A 194 2.38 -20.60 -3.78
C VAL A 194 1.45 -20.70 -4.99
N MET A 195 0.20 -20.31 -4.78
CA MET A 195 -0.86 -20.36 -5.79
C MET A 195 -1.34 -18.97 -6.19
N LEU A 196 -1.74 -18.80 -7.45
CA LEU A 196 -2.49 -17.61 -7.87
C LEU A 196 -3.97 -17.87 -7.60
N SER A 197 -4.53 -17.26 -6.55
CA SER A 197 -5.90 -17.52 -6.11
C SER A 197 -6.73 -16.23 -6.12
N ASN A 198 -8.03 -16.35 -6.34
CA ASN A 198 -8.96 -15.25 -6.13
C ASN A 198 -9.22 -15.11 -4.63
N ILE A 199 -8.85 -13.96 -4.07
CA ILE A 199 -8.98 -13.71 -2.63
C ILE A 199 -9.91 -12.54 -2.35
N SER A 200 -10.51 -12.55 -1.17
CA SER A 200 -11.20 -11.41 -0.58
C SER A 200 -10.58 -11.05 0.76
N LEU A 201 -9.98 -9.86 0.84
CA LEU A 201 -9.35 -9.32 2.03
C LEU A 201 -10.11 -8.08 2.51
N SER A 202 -10.17 -7.90 3.83
CA SER A 202 -10.67 -6.66 4.42
C SER A 202 -10.00 -6.32 5.75
N THR A 203 -9.91 -5.04 6.04
CA THR A 203 -9.49 -4.48 7.33
C THR A 203 -10.35 -3.27 7.68
N GLU A 204 -10.59 -3.06 8.97
CA GLU A 204 -11.29 -1.88 9.50
C GLU A 204 -10.33 -0.81 10.03
N MET A 205 -9.03 -1.11 10.07
CA MET A 205 -8.00 -0.29 10.71
C MET A 205 -6.90 0.10 9.72
N ASP A 206 -6.17 1.17 10.05
CA ASP A 206 -5.01 1.61 9.28
C ASP A 206 -3.92 0.56 9.38
N LEU A 207 -3.42 0.11 8.23
CA LEU A 207 -2.37 -0.88 8.17
C LEU A 207 -1.01 -0.19 8.31
N ILE A 208 -0.09 -0.86 8.98
CA ILE A 208 1.28 -0.42 9.13
C ILE A 208 2.15 -1.59 8.71
N GLU A 209 2.99 -1.39 7.70
CA GLU A 209 4.02 -2.37 7.34
C GLU A 209 5.25 -2.10 8.20
N PRO A 210 5.63 -3.03 9.10
CA PRO A 210 6.81 -2.85 9.93
C PRO A 210 8.09 -2.99 9.11
N ASN A 211 9.13 -2.30 9.55
CA ASN A 211 10.48 -2.42 9.04
C ASN A 211 11.42 -2.64 10.23
N MET A 212 12.41 -3.54 10.08
CA MET A 212 13.42 -3.79 11.11
C MET A 212 14.25 -2.55 11.47
N GLY A 213 14.23 -1.54 10.60
CA GLY A 213 14.99 -0.32 10.74
C GLY A 213 16.41 -0.48 10.20
N HIS A 214 17.01 0.61 9.73
CA HIS A 214 18.33 0.58 9.10
C HIS A 214 19.50 0.65 10.09
N ASN A 215 19.24 0.57 11.41
CA ASN A 215 20.30 0.70 12.40
C ASN A 215 21.00 -0.63 12.64
N ALA A 216 22.32 -0.64 12.45
CA ALA A 216 23.16 -1.81 12.61
C ALA A 216 23.19 -2.36 14.07
N THR A 217 22.78 -1.57 15.07
CA THR A 217 22.87 -1.94 16.49
C THR A 217 21.53 -2.06 17.21
N THR A 218 20.44 -1.52 16.66
CA THR A 218 19.10 -1.56 17.28
C THR A 218 18.07 -1.98 16.22
N ALA A 219 17.90 -3.28 16.03
CA ALA A 219 16.84 -3.83 15.19
C ALA A 219 15.57 -3.97 16.04
N ASP A 220 14.44 -3.42 15.58
CA ASP A 220 13.14 -3.67 16.21
C ASP A 220 12.57 -4.98 15.67
N THR A 221 12.96 -6.08 16.31
CA THR A 221 12.44 -7.41 16.00
C THR A 221 11.07 -7.64 16.63
N ALA A 222 10.72 -6.96 17.73
CA ALA A 222 9.46 -7.16 18.44
C ALA A 222 8.25 -6.78 17.58
N THR A 223 8.29 -5.62 16.91
CA THR A 223 7.19 -5.21 16.02
C THR A 223 7.03 -6.18 14.84
N LEU A 224 8.14 -6.69 14.29
CA LEU A 224 8.10 -7.70 13.23
C LEU A 224 7.59 -9.05 13.73
N ARG A 225 8.01 -9.52 14.91
CA ARG A 225 7.53 -10.77 15.51
C ARG A 225 6.03 -10.71 15.69
N ARG A 226 5.50 -9.62 16.25
CA ARG A 226 4.05 -9.39 16.35
C ARG A 226 3.37 -9.42 14.99
N PHE A 227 3.91 -8.74 13.98
CA PHE A 227 3.32 -8.72 12.63
C PHE A 227 3.23 -10.12 12.02
N TYR A 228 4.27 -10.95 12.15
CA TYR A 228 4.27 -12.34 11.66
C TYR A 228 3.54 -13.32 12.58
N GLY A 229 3.12 -12.89 13.78
CA GLY A 229 2.45 -13.76 14.76
C GLY A 229 3.43 -14.72 15.45
N ALA A 230 4.68 -14.28 15.60
CA ALA A 230 5.80 -15.01 16.21
C ALA A 230 6.08 -14.56 17.66
N GLU A 231 5.04 -14.10 18.36
CA GLU A 231 5.09 -13.84 19.79
C GLU A 231 4.78 -15.13 20.58
N PRO A 232 5.16 -15.21 21.87
CA PRO A 232 4.84 -16.36 22.71
C PRO A 232 3.34 -16.61 22.83
N GLU A 233 2.55 -15.54 22.94
CA GLU A 233 1.09 -15.60 22.94
C GLU A 233 0.55 -15.40 21.53
N ILE A 234 -0.58 -16.03 21.19
CA ILE A 234 -1.21 -15.88 19.88
C ILE A 234 -2.03 -14.59 19.87
N GLN A 235 -1.65 -13.61 19.05
CA GLN A 235 -2.43 -12.38 18.86
C GLN A 235 -3.55 -12.57 17.83
N ASN A 236 -4.62 -11.79 18.00
CA ASN A 236 -5.67 -11.67 16.99
C ASN A 236 -5.17 -10.92 15.74
N LEU A 237 -5.79 -11.18 14.58
CA LEU A 237 -5.38 -10.55 13.31
C LEU A 237 -5.44 -9.01 13.36
N THR A 238 -6.45 -8.46 14.05
CA THR A 238 -6.60 -7.01 14.28
C THR A 238 -5.45 -6.45 15.14
N GLU A 239 -5.04 -7.16 16.18
CA GLU A 239 -3.92 -6.74 17.04
C GLU A 239 -2.58 -6.78 16.32
N ARG A 240 -2.48 -7.57 15.25
CA ARG A 240 -1.31 -7.67 14.37
C ARG A 240 -1.32 -6.61 13.27
N GLY A 241 -2.42 -5.89 13.08
CA GLY A 241 -2.55 -4.88 12.03
C GLY A 241 -2.46 -5.47 10.62
N ILE A 242 -3.00 -6.68 10.41
CA ILE A 242 -3.01 -7.36 9.11
C ILE A 242 -4.42 -7.57 8.59
N PHE A 243 -4.54 -7.83 7.29
CA PHE A 243 -5.82 -8.15 6.66
C PHE A 243 -6.46 -9.42 7.24
N THR A 244 -7.78 -9.39 7.36
CA THR A 244 -8.57 -10.61 7.52
C THR A 244 -8.95 -11.13 6.15
N MET A 245 -8.60 -12.38 5.88
CA MET A 245 -8.96 -13.09 4.67
C MET A 245 -10.34 -13.72 4.85
N LYS A 246 -11.30 -13.31 4.02
CA LYS A 246 -12.69 -13.77 4.06
C LYS A 246 -12.92 -14.99 3.19
N GLU A 247 -12.25 -15.04 2.05
CA GLU A 247 -12.46 -16.07 1.04
C GLU A 247 -11.17 -16.29 0.24
N ILE A 248 -10.89 -17.56 -0.07
CA ILE A 248 -9.89 -17.99 -1.04
C ILE A 248 -10.61 -18.93 -2.00
N GLN A 249 -10.52 -18.63 -3.29
CA GLN A 249 -10.95 -19.51 -4.36
C GLN A 249 -9.75 -19.79 -5.25
N ASP A 250 -9.25 -21.02 -5.18
CA ASP A 250 -8.20 -21.48 -6.09
C ASP A 250 -8.82 -21.69 -7.48
N PRO A 251 -8.16 -21.24 -8.56
CA PRO A 251 -8.67 -21.48 -9.90
C PRO A 251 -8.61 -22.97 -10.25
N ASP A 252 -9.53 -23.43 -11.10
CA ASP A 252 -9.38 -24.72 -11.76
C ASP A 252 -8.06 -24.70 -12.55
N ASP A 253 -7.16 -25.64 -12.20
CA ASP A 253 -5.75 -25.77 -12.62
C ASP A 253 -5.31 -24.88 -13.79
N PHE A 254 -4.66 -23.74 -13.48
CA PHE A 254 -3.94 -22.96 -14.48
C PHE A 254 -2.70 -23.74 -14.92
N VAL A 255 -2.79 -24.49 -16.02
CA VAL A 255 -1.67 -25.28 -16.56
C VAL A 255 -0.73 -24.39 -17.37
N TYR A 256 0.56 -24.35 -17.01
CA TYR A 256 1.58 -23.61 -17.75
C TYR A 256 2.59 -24.56 -18.39
N GLY A 257 2.53 -24.67 -19.72
CA GLY A 257 3.54 -25.35 -20.53
C GLY A 257 3.44 -26.88 -20.52
N ALA A 258 3.93 -27.48 -21.60
CA ALA A 258 4.22 -28.90 -21.68
C ALA A 258 5.71 -29.09 -21.43
N THR A 259 6.08 -29.85 -20.40
CA THR A 259 7.42 -30.45 -20.30
C THR A 259 7.43 -31.77 -21.08
N ASP A 260 8.60 -32.34 -21.32
CA ASP A 260 8.72 -33.68 -21.91
C ASP A 260 8.06 -34.79 -21.06
N GLU A 261 7.72 -34.48 -19.79
CA GLU A 261 7.07 -35.38 -18.82
C GLU A 261 5.56 -35.11 -18.62
N GLY A 262 5.01 -34.03 -19.20
CA GLY A 262 3.58 -33.72 -19.12
C GLY A 262 3.25 -32.24 -18.89
N GLN A 263 2.00 -31.97 -18.55
CA GLN A 263 1.52 -30.65 -18.20
C GLN A 263 1.78 -30.38 -16.71
N VAL A 264 2.52 -29.31 -16.39
CA VAL A 264 2.80 -28.91 -15.00
C VAL A 264 1.90 -27.72 -14.64
N PRO A 265 1.14 -27.78 -13.53
CA PRO A 265 0.37 -26.64 -13.05
C PRO A 265 1.27 -25.44 -12.71
N LEU A 266 0.78 -24.22 -12.97
CA LEU A 266 1.52 -22.98 -12.70
C LEU A 266 1.93 -22.86 -11.23
N TYR A 267 1.09 -23.30 -10.30
CA TYR A 267 1.43 -23.28 -8.88
C TYR A 267 2.63 -24.15 -8.57
N GLN A 268 2.75 -25.31 -9.23
CA GLN A 268 3.83 -26.24 -8.99
C GLN A 268 5.15 -25.63 -9.49
N GLN A 269 5.13 -25.01 -10.66
CA GLN A 269 6.29 -24.29 -11.21
C GLN A 269 6.67 -23.07 -10.35
N THR A 270 5.69 -22.28 -9.92
CA THR A 270 5.91 -21.08 -9.09
C THR A 270 6.50 -21.46 -7.74
N THR A 271 5.91 -22.48 -7.10
CA THR A 271 6.40 -23.01 -5.82
C THR A 271 7.79 -23.59 -5.99
N SER A 272 8.04 -24.39 -7.02
CA SER A 272 9.38 -24.96 -7.29
C SER A 272 10.43 -23.87 -7.55
N GLY A 273 10.06 -22.79 -8.24
CA GLY A 273 10.96 -21.66 -8.48
C GLY A 273 11.29 -20.87 -7.20
N ILE A 274 10.30 -20.73 -6.32
CA ILE A 274 10.49 -20.12 -4.99
C ILE A 274 11.31 -21.05 -4.10
N GLU A 275 11.02 -22.34 -4.07
CA GLU A 275 11.83 -23.36 -3.39
C GLU A 275 13.25 -23.42 -3.93
N PHE A 276 13.49 -23.16 -5.21
CA PHE A 276 14.85 -23.08 -5.76
C PHE A 276 15.57 -21.83 -5.27
N ALA A 277 14.87 -20.70 -5.14
CA ALA A 277 15.43 -19.46 -4.61
C ALA A 277 15.61 -19.49 -3.08
N ASP A 278 14.76 -20.25 -2.38
CA ASP A 278 14.78 -20.48 -0.93
C ASP A 278 15.69 -21.65 -0.54
N GLY A 279 15.84 -22.61 -1.45
CA GLY A 279 16.56 -23.86 -1.29
C GLY A 279 18.04 -23.69 -1.53
N TYR A 280 18.82 -24.20 -0.59
CA TYR A 280 20.27 -24.16 -0.66
C TYR A 280 20.76 -25.39 -1.41
N ASP A 281 21.54 -25.18 -2.47
CA ASP A 281 21.91 -26.17 -3.49
C ASP A 281 22.63 -27.44 -2.99
N TYR A 282 23.03 -27.50 -1.71
CA TYR A 282 23.88 -28.56 -1.18
C TYR A 282 23.34 -29.13 0.13
N SER A 283 23.30 -30.46 0.21
CA SER A 283 23.18 -31.20 1.48
C SER A 283 24.28 -30.77 2.45
N ASN A 284 24.01 -30.85 3.75
CA ASN A 284 24.93 -30.47 4.83
C ASN A 284 25.30 -28.97 4.83
N THR A 285 24.49 -28.13 4.19
CA THR A 285 24.67 -26.68 4.27
C THR A 285 24.10 -26.16 5.58
N THR A 286 24.94 -25.46 6.34
CA THR A 286 24.55 -24.75 7.57
C THR A 286 24.43 -23.25 7.29
N LEU A 287 23.42 -22.62 7.87
CA LEU A 287 23.16 -21.20 7.74
C LEU A 287 23.14 -20.51 9.11
N PRO A 288 23.67 -19.28 9.18
CA PRO A 288 23.71 -18.55 10.43
C PRO A 288 22.29 -18.11 10.81
N GLY A 289 21.83 -18.61 11.95
CA GLY A 289 20.63 -18.14 12.62
C GLY A 289 20.97 -17.13 13.73
N CYS A 290 22.13 -16.48 13.64
CA CYS A 290 22.69 -15.56 14.62
C CYS A 290 23.38 -14.38 13.93
N ASP A 291 23.32 -13.21 14.56
CA ASP A 291 23.84 -11.96 14.01
C ASP A 291 25.38 -11.90 13.97
N ALA A 292 26.00 -12.31 15.08
CA ALA A 292 27.45 -12.29 15.28
C ALA A 292 27.87 -13.57 16.00
N CYS A 293 28.14 -14.60 15.22
CA CYS A 293 28.60 -15.90 15.69
C CYS A 293 29.80 -16.35 14.87
N ALA A 294 30.51 -17.36 15.35
CA ALA A 294 31.55 -18.05 14.59
C ALA A 294 31.03 -19.41 14.14
N GLY A 295 31.37 -19.80 12.92
CA GLY A 295 30.88 -21.01 12.28
C GLY A 295 31.31 -21.08 10.82
N ASP A 296 31.20 -22.28 10.26
CA ASP A 296 31.32 -22.53 8.83
C ASP A 296 29.91 -22.65 8.27
N TYR A 297 29.43 -21.52 7.74
CA TYR A 297 28.07 -21.38 7.29
C TYR A 297 28.02 -20.54 6.01
N GLY A 298 26.96 -20.75 5.23
CA GLY A 298 26.66 -19.91 4.07
C GLY A 298 26.33 -18.47 4.47
N SER A 299 26.27 -17.57 3.49
CA SER A 299 25.84 -16.19 3.73
C SER A 299 24.32 -16.14 3.89
N ALA A 300 23.82 -15.63 5.01
CA ALA A 300 22.41 -15.25 5.16
C ALA A 300 22.30 -13.75 5.40
N ALA A 301 21.18 -13.15 4.98
CA ALA A 301 20.91 -11.76 5.30
C ALA A 301 20.76 -11.60 6.82
N ARG A 302 21.39 -10.55 7.34
CA ARG A 302 21.52 -10.27 8.77
C ARG A 302 20.17 -10.20 9.48
N GLU A 303 19.18 -9.68 8.78
CA GLU A 303 17.80 -9.51 9.24
C GLU A 303 17.13 -10.86 9.51
N TYR A 304 17.36 -11.85 8.65
CA TYR A 304 16.82 -13.21 8.84
C TYR A 304 17.47 -13.88 10.05
N SER A 305 18.80 -13.81 10.15
CA SER A 305 19.54 -14.38 11.29
C SER A 305 19.11 -13.78 12.62
N ARG A 306 18.87 -12.46 12.67
CA ARG A 306 18.37 -11.76 13.86
C ARG A 306 16.96 -12.17 14.24
N MET A 307 16.01 -12.15 13.30
CA MET A 307 14.64 -12.59 13.57
C MET A 307 14.61 -14.03 14.06
N PHE A 308 15.37 -14.91 13.40
CA PHE A 308 15.45 -16.32 13.76
C PHE A 308 15.93 -16.51 15.19
N SER A 309 17.06 -15.88 15.55
CA SER A 309 17.60 -15.95 16.90
C SER A 309 16.61 -15.40 17.93
N ASP A 310 16.04 -14.23 17.67
CA ASP A 310 15.14 -13.52 18.60
C ASP A 310 13.84 -14.30 18.86
N ILE A 311 13.26 -14.92 17.82
CA ILE A 311 12.09 -15.79 17.96
C ILE A 311 12.43 -17.02 18.80
N ILE A 312 13.54 -17.71 18.53
CA ILE A 312 13.93 -18.90 19.31
C ILE A 312 14.18 -18.53 20.77
N THR A 313 14.90 -17.45 21.05
CA THR A 313 15.20 -17.03 22.43
C THR A 313 13.97 -16.58 23.19
N THR A 314 12.97 -16.00 22.50
CA THR A 314 11.77 -15.46 23.14
C THR A 314 10.65 -16.50 23.29
N THR A 315 10.49 -17.37 22.29
CA THR A 315 9.35 -18.31 22.22
C THR A 315 9.73 -19.76 22.52
N HIS A 316 11.03 -20.09 22.47
CA HIS A 316 11.54 -21.46 22.49
C HIS A 316 10.97 -22.36 21.36
N ARG A 317 10.50 -21.76 20.25
CA ARG A 317 9.89 -22.47 19.11
C ARG A 317 10.61 -22.21 17.78
N ALA A 318 11.50 -23.13 17.40
CA ALA A 318 12.09 -23.27 16.08
C ALA A 318 11.05 -23.38 14.96
N SER A 319 9.90 -24.03 15.19
CA SER A 319 8.82 -24.13 14.20
C SER A 319 8.31 -22.76 13.75
N VAL A 320 8.05 -21.88 14.72
CA VAL A 320 7.63 -20.50 14.47
C VAL A 320 8.76 -19.69 13.84
N ALA A 321 9.99 -19.88 14.29
CA ALA A 321 11.15 -19.18 13.74
C ALA A 321 11.34 -19.52 12.25
N LEU A 322 11.39 -20.80 11.89
CA LEU A 322 11.50 -21.24 10.50
C LEU A 322 10.32 -20.78 9.64
N GLN A 323 9.08 -20.93 10.13
CA GLN A 323 7.88 -20.45 9.42
C GLN A 323 7.98 -18.96 9.10
N THR A 324 8.44 -18.16 10.07
CA THR A 324 8.62 -16.72 9.92
C THR A 324 9.68 -16.39 8.86
N ILE A 325 10.84 -17.05 8.92
CA ILE A 325 11.93 -16.81 7.97
C ILE A 325 11.51 -17.18 6.54
N HIS A 326 10.87 -18.34 6.34
CA HIS A 326 10.36 -18.71 5.00
C HIS A 326 9.33 -17.68 4.51
N THR A 327 8.42 -17.23 5.38
CA THR A 327 7.42 -16.21 4.99
C THR A 327 8.10 -14.90 4.58
N MET A 328 9.11 -14.44 5.32
CA MET A 328 9.89 -13.24 5.00
C MET A 328 10.65 -13.40 3.67
N LEU A 329 11.27 -14.57 3.44
CA LEU A 329 12.00 -14.88 2.20
C LEU A 329 11.07 -14.87 0.99
N VAL A 330 9.93 -15.56 1.07
CA VAL A 330 8.92 -15.58 0.00
C VAL A 330 8.38 -14.18 -0.27
N GLN A 331 8.12 -13.38 0.76
CA GLN A 331 7.69 -11.99 0.59
C GLN A 331 8.78 -11.15 -0.11
N SER A 332 10.05 -11.33 0.26
CA SER A 332 11.18 -10.64 -0.40
C SER A 332 11.31 -11.03 -1.87
N ILE A 333 11.18 -12.32 -2.19
CA ILE A 333 11.18 -12.82 -3.57
C ILE A 333 10.02 -12.22 -4.35
N HIS A 334 8.80 -12.21 -3.79
CA HIS A 334 7.64 -11.60 -4.42
C HIS A 334 7.87 -10.12 -4.75
N ASP A 335 8.39 -9.34 -3.80
CA ASP A 335 8.63 -7.91 -3.99
C ASP A 335 9.68 -7.63 -5.07
N GLN A 336 10.63 -8.55 -5.29
CA GLN A 336 11.56 -8.48 -6.42
C GLN A 336 10.90 -8.87 -7.74
N LEU A 337 9.99 -9.85 -7.71
CA LEU A 337 9.32 -10.39 -8.90
C LEU A 337 8.16 -9.54 -9.39
N ILE A 338 7.58 -8.67 -8.54
CA ILE A 338 6.37 -7.91 -8.86
C ILE A 338 6.49 -7.08 -10.16
N GLY A 339 7.69 -6.58 -10.47
CA GLY A 339 7.95 -5.82 -11.70
C GLY A 339 7.95 -6.66 -12.99
N TYR A 340 8.04 -7.99 -12.87
CA TYR A 340 8.00 -8.92 -14.00
C TYR A 340 6.58 -9.41 -14.32
N PHE A 341 5.59 -9.12 -13.46
CA PHE A 341 4.21 -9.52 -13.72
C PHE A 341 3.59 -8.61 -14.79
N VAL A 342 3.44 -9.15 -16.01
CA VAL A 342 2.93 -8.42 -17.19
C VAL A 342 1.44 -8.64 -17.45
N ILE A 343 0.80 -9.58 -16.75
CA ILE A 343 -0.60 -9.93 -16.98
C ILE A 343 -1.49 -8.99 -16.16
N LEU A 344 -2.41 -8.30 -16.85
CA LEU A 344 -3.40 -7.43 -16.21
C LEU A 344 -4.66 -8.23 -15.90
N LEU A 345 -5.04 -8.27 -14.62
CA LEU A 345 -6.23 -8.94 -14.15
C LEU A 345 -7.17 -7.94 -13.43
N PRO A 346 -8.49 -8.08 -13.56
CA PRO A 346 -9.44 -7.18 -12.92
C PRO A 346 -9.44 -7.38 -11.41
N VAL A 347 -9.42 -6.28 -10.66
CA VAL A 347 -9.47 -6.25 -9.19
C VAL A 347 -10.46 -5.19 -8.71
N GLU A 348 -11.12 -5.47 -7.60
CA GLU A 348 -11.91 -4.48 -6.86
C GLU A 348 -11.11 -4.08 -5.62
N ILE A 349 -10.86 -2.78 -5.47
CA ILE A 349 -10.10 -2.23 -4.35
C ILE A 349 -10.88 -1.10 -3.70
N VAL A 350 -10.73 -0.99 -2.38
CA VAL A 350 -11.18 0.17 -1.61
C VAL A 350 -9.97 0.70 -0.88
N GLU A 351 -9.64 1.97 -1.13
CA GLU A 351 -8.47 2.64 -0.58
C GLU A 351 -8.86 3.85 0.27
N THR A 352 -8.01 4.17 1.22
CA THR A 352 -8.09 5.43 1.98
C THR A 352 -7.40 6.52 1.19
N VAL A 353 -8.16 7.50 0.72
CA VAL A 353 -7.60 8.66 0.04
C VAL A 353 -7.50 9.82 1.02
N SER A 354 -6.27 10.29 1.24
CA SER A 354 -6.04 11.53 1.97
C SER A 354 -6.45 12.71 1.09
N THR A 355 -7.61 13.30 1.39
CA THR A 355 -8.07 14.53 0.72
C THR A 355 -7.80 15.75 1.60
N THR A 356 -7.37 16.85 0.98
CA THR A 356 -7.23 18.14 1.66
C THR A 356 -8.62 18.75 1.84
N ALA A 357 -9.19 18.59 3.03
CA ALA A 357 -10.41 19.30 3.40
C ALA A 357 -10.07 20.71 3.89
N PRO A 358 -10.74 21.77 3.41
CA PRO A 358 -10.49 23.13 3.89
C PRO A 358 -10.92 23.26 5.36
N GLY A 359 -9.94 23.33 6.27
CA GLY A 359 -10.19 23.44 7.71
C GLY A 359 -10.82 24.77 8.16
N ARG A 360 -10.86 25.79 7.29
CA ARG A 360 -11.49 27.08 7.57
C ARG A 360 -12.20 27.63 6.32
N CYS A 361 -13.51 27.82 6.42
CA CYS A 361 -14.32 28.41 5.35
C CYS A 361 -14.27 29.96 5.29
N ILE A 362 -13.32 30.59 5.99
CA ILE A 362 -13.24 32.06 6.13
C ILE A 362 -13.08 32.73 4.76
N GLY A 363 -12.23 32.18 3.88
CA GLY A 363 -12.03 32.73 2.54
C GLY A 363 -13.31 32.72 1.70
N LEU A 364 -14.08 31.62 1.76
CA LEU A 364 -15.36 31.51 1.06
C LEU A 364 -16.37 32.52 1.60
N SER A 365 -16.47 32.68 2.92
CA SER A 365 -17.36 33.65 3.56
C SER A 365 -17.01 35.09 3.16
N VAL A 366 -15.72 35.45 3.13
CA VAL A 366 -15.28 36.80 2.73
C VAL A 366 -15.67 37.09 1.28
N VAL A 367 -15.44 36.14 0.36
CA VAL A 367 -15.81 36.29 -1.05
C VAL A 367 -17.32 36.41 -1.22
N ALA A 368 -18.11 35.60 -0.51
CA ALA A 368 -19.56 35.65 -0.56
C ALA A 368 -20.11 37.00 -0.07
N VAL A 369 -19.57 37.54 1.04
CA VAL A 369 -19.98 38.84 1.58
C VAL A 369 -19.62 39.97 0.61
N LEU A 370 -18.42 39.96 0.03
CA LEU A 370 -17.99 40.94 -0.98
C LEU A 370 -18.88 40.92 -2.22
N ALA A 371 -19.20 39.72 -2.73
CA ALA A 371 -20.09 39.58 -3.87
C ALA A 371 -21.49 40.12 -3.57
N LEU A 372 -22.03 39.84 -2.38
CA LEU A 372 -23.35 40.28 -1.96
C LEU A 372 -23.41 41.81 -1.79
N LEU A 373 -22.37 42.41 -1.20
CA LEU A 373 -22.24 43.86 -1.11
C LEU A 373 -22.17 44.53 -2.47
N ASN A 374 -21.40 43.98 -3.41
CA ASN A 374 -21.32 44.51 -4.78
C ASN A 374 -22.69 44.45 -5.49
N LEU A 375 -23.42 43.35 -5.30
CA LEU A 375 -24.75 43.18 -5.86
C LEU A 375 -25.73 44.22 -5.29
N ILE A 376 -25.67 44.48 -3.98
CA ILE A 376 -26.43 45.56 -3.33
C ILE A 376 -26.05 46.93 -3.94
N CYS A 377 -24.75 47.23 -4.09
CA CYS A 377 -24.30 48.48 -4.70
C CYS A 377 -24.84 48.68 -6.12
N ILE A 378 -24.81 47.63 -6.95
CA ILE A 378 -25.36 47.69 -8.31
C ILE A 378 -26.86 47.96 -8.28
N VAL A 379 -27.61 47.29 -7.41
CA VAL A 379 -29.05 47.52 -7.26
C VAL A 379 -29.34 48.95 -6.80
N VAL A 380 -28.59 49.48 -5.83
CA VAL A 380 -28.75 50.86 -5.33
C VAL A 380 -28.45 51.87 -6.43
N ILE A 381 -27.34 51.72 -7.16
CA ILE A 381 -26.98 52.62 -8.28
C ILE A 381 -28.05 52.57 -9.37
N THR A 382 -28.52 51.38 -9.73
CA THR A 382 -29.57 51.21 -10.74
C THR A 382 -30.88 51.86 -10.30
N THR A 383 -31.25 51.70 -9.03
CA THR A 383 -32.46 52.29 -8.47
C THR A 383 -32.36 53.82 -8.42
N LEU A 384 -31.22 54.36 -7.97
CA LEU A 384 -30.94 55.79 -7.99
C LEU A 384 -30.99 56.34 -9.41
N TYR A 385 -30.39 55.66 -10.37
CA TYR A 385 -30.41 56.05 -11.78
C TYR A 385 -31.84 56.10 -12.31
N LEU A 386 -32.67 55.08 -12.04
CA LEU A 386 -34.07 55.06 -12.47
C LEU A 386 -34.90 56.17 -11.81
N VAL A 387 -34.74 56.42 -10.51
CA VAL A 387 -35.49 57.46 -9.78
C VAL A 387 -35.06 58.87 -10.21
N TYR A 388 -33.75 59.11 -10.35
CA TYR A 388 -33.22 60.44 -10.69
C TYR A 388 -33.26 60.74 -12.19
N SER A 389 -33.35 59.73 -13.07
CA SER A 389 -33.61 59.96 -14.51
C SER A 389 -34.91 60.71 -14.76
N ARG A 390 -35.87 60.64 -13.81
CA ARG A 390 -37.12 61.40 -13.85
C ARG A 390 -36.94 62.91 -13.66
N TYR A 391 -35.78 63.35 -13.16
CA TYR A 391 -35.42 64.76 -12.96
C TYR A 391 -34.43 65.28 -14.00
N THR A 392 -33.76 64.41 -14.74
CA THR A 392 -33.02 64.83 -15.93
C THR A 392 -34.03 65.11 -17.04
N LEU A 393 -34.16 66.38 -17.46
CA LEU A 393 -35.07 66.88 -18.51
C LEU A 393 -34.81 66.31 -19.93
N ILE A 394 -34.22 65.11 -20.03
CA ILE A 394 -33.85 64.43 -21.27
C ILE A 394 -35.06 64.09 -22.16
N ASP A 395 -36.30 64.19 -21.64
CA ASP A 395 -37.55 63.94 -22.36
C ASP A 395 -38.49 65.16 -22.44
N ASN A 396 -38.02 66.37 -22.08
CA ASN A 396 -38.82 67.60 -22.20
C ASN A 396 -38.39 68.43 -23.42
N PHE A 397 -39.08 68.23 -24.53
CA PHE A 397 -38.77 68.86 -25.82
C PHE A 397 -39.09 70.37 -25.82
N TRP A 398 -39.99 70.84 -24.94
CA TRP A 398 -40.39 72.25 -24.89
C TRP A 398 -39.30 73.19 -24.42
N HIS A 399 -38.31 72.71 -23.65
CA HIS A 399 -37.19 73.53 -23.18
C HIS A 399 -36.21 73.91 -24.30
N VAL A 400 -36.20 73.14 -25.41
CA VAL A 400 -35.44 73.45 -26.63
C VAL A 400 -36.28 74.32 -27.58
N ILE A 401 -37.59 74.06 -27.66
CA ILE A 401 -38.51 74.85 -28.50
C ILE A 401 -38.68 76.28 -27.95
N SER A 402 -38.67 76.46 -26.63
CA SER A 402 -38.75 77.77 -25.97
C SER A 402 -37.56 78.68 -26.26
N GLN A 403 -36.46 78.16 -26.82
CA GLN A 403 -35.32 78.97 -27.24
C GLN A 403 -35.46 79.54 -28.67
N THR A 404 -36.51 79.15 -29.41
CA THR A 404 -36.73 79.54 -30.83
C THR A 404 -37.86 80.58 -31.02
N VAL A 405 -38.05 81.46 -30.04
CA VAL A 405 -39.22 82.35 -29.90
C VAL A 405 -39.31 83.39 -31.04
N SER A 406 -40.53 83.61 -31.53
CA SER A 406 -40.91 84.77 -32.34
C SER A 406 -41.89 85.68 -31.57
N ASP A 407 -41.96 86.97 -31.91
CA ASP A 407 -42.79 87.99 -31.21
C ASP A 407 -44.27 87.60 -31.07
N ALA A 408 -44.81 86.81 -32.00
CA ALA A 408 -46.21 86.34 -31.96
C ALA A 408 -46.46 85.19 -30.95
N THR A 409 -45.40 84.66 -30.33
CA THR A 409 -45.42 83.50 -29.42
C THR A 409 -44.75 83.77 -28.06
N ALA A 410 -44.21 84.98 -27.86
CA ALA A 410 -43.49 85.37 -26.63
C ALA A 410 -44.36 85.24 -25.37
N GLU A 411 -45.62 85.69 -25.41
CA GLU A 411 -46.56 85.60 -24.29
C GLU A 411 -46.92 84.15 -23.90
N ILE A 412 -46.82 83.21 -24.84
CA ILE A 412 -47.13 81.79 -24.62
C ILE A 412 -45.93 81.06 -24.02
N LEU A 413 -44.71 81.48 -24.38
CA LEU A 413 -43.47 80.78 -24.06
C LEU A 413 -42.81 81.27 -22.77
N ASP A 414 -43.11 82.48 -22.30
CA ASP A 414 -42.54 83.07 -21.07
C ASP A 414 -42.85 82.22 -19.82
N HIS A 415 -44.01 81.57 -19.79
CA HIS A 415 -44.39 80.64 -18.72
C HIS A 415 -44.00 79.18 -18.98
N SER A 416 -43.59 78.83 -20.20
CA SER A 416 -43.30 77.43 -20.60
C SER A 416 -41.90 76.95 -20.18
N ASN A 417 -40.99 77.88 -19.92
CA ASN A 417 -39.59 77.58 -19.62
C ASN A 417 -39.38 76.88 -18.26
N GLN A 418 -40.43 76.82 -17.43
CA GLN A 418 -40.41 76.17 -16.11
C GLN A 418 -41.46 75.06 -15.95
N SER A 419 -42.21 74.71 -17.00
CA SER A 419 -43.28 73.70 -16.93
C SER A 419 -42.94 72.41 -17.68
N LYS A 420 -43.44 71.26 -17.19
CA LYS A 420 -43.25 69.96 -17.84
C LYS A 420 -44.06 69.86 -19.14
N ASP A 421 -43.61 69.04 -20.09
CA ASP A 421 -44.23 68.89 -21.41
C ASP A 421 -45.75 68.59 -21.36
N LYS A 422 -46.18 67.82 -20.35
CA LYS A 422 -47.60 67.48 -20.15
C LYS A 422 -48.45 68.70 -19.78
N ASP A 423 -47.95 69.58 -18.91
CA ASP A 423 -48.68 70.76 -18.44
C ASP A 423 -48.79 71.81 -19.56
N THR A 424 -47.74 71.94 -20.37
CA THR A 424 -47.75 72.81 -21.57
C THR A 424 -48.71 72.28 -22.65
N SER A 425 -48.71 70.96 -22.89
CA SER A 425 -49.63 70.31 -23.83
C SER A 425 -51.09 70.50 -23.43
N ASP A 426 -51.42 70.31 -22.16
CA ASP A 426 -52.81 70.38 -21.70
C ASP A 426 -53.33 71.83 -21.71
N ARG A 427 -52.47 72.83 -21.43
CA ARG A 427 -52.79 74.24 -21.65
C ARG A 427 -53.04 74.58 -23.12
N LEU A 428 -52.20 74.09 -24.04
CA LEU A 428 -52.39 74.34 -25.48
C LEU A 428 -53.69 73.73 -26.01
N LYS A 429 -54.12 72.58 -25.49
CA LYS A 429 -55.43 71.97 -25.83
C LYS A 429 -56.61 72.83 -25.39
N THR A 430 -56.54 73.48 -24.23
CA THR A 430 -57.65 74.31 -23.72
C THR A 430 -57.86 75.62 -24.47
N VAL A 431 -56.81 76.16 -25.11
CA VAL A 431 -56.89 77.45 -25.83
C VAL A 431 -57.18 77.23 -27.33
N GLY A 432 -57.26 75.99 -27.81
CA GLY A 432 -57.74 75.66 -29.16
C GLY A 432 -56.78 75.98 -30.32
N TYR A 433 -55.52 76.31 -30.02
CA TYR A 433 -54.52 76.64 -31.04
C TYR A 433 -53.55 75.47 -31.27
N ARG A 434 -53.21 75.20 -32.54
CA ARG A 434 -52.09 74.33 -32.91
C ARG A 434 -50.93 75.20 -33.39
N VAL A 435 -49.72 74.88 -32.95
CA VAL A 435 -48.48 75.55 -33.37
C VAL A 435 -47.69 74.62 -34.28
N GLN A 436 -47.05 75.18 -35.31
CA GLN A 436 -46.21 74.44 -36.25
C GLN A 436 -44.87 75.16 -36.41
N LEU A 437 -43.80 74.39 -36.54
CA LEU A 437 -42.49 74.91 -36.89
C LEU A 437 -42.47 75.21 -38.39
N GLN A 438 -42.23 76.47 -38.75
CA GLN A 438 -42.11 76.91 -40.13
C GLN A 438 -40.73 77.50 -40.37
N LYS A 439 -40.11 77.11 -41.48
CA LYS A 439 -38.82 77.67 -41.91
C LYS A 439 -39.08 78.95 -42.68
N LEU A 440 -38.47 80.06 -42.26
CA LEU A 440 -38.58 81.34 -42.94
C LEU A 440 -37.82 81.27 -44.27
N ALA A 441 -38.48 81.64 -45.37
CA ALA A 441 -37.95 81.43 -46.73
C ALA A 441 -36.65 82.20 -47.01
N ASP A 442 -36.46 83.35 -46.34
CA ASP A 442 -35.37 84.27 -46.68
C ASP A 442 -34.12 84.08 -45.81
N THR A 443 -34.25 83.60 -44.58
CA THR A 443 -33.12 83.45 -43.64
C THR A 443 -32.80 81.99 -43.28
N GLY A 444 -33.70 81.06 -43.61
CA GLY A 444 -33.58 79.64 -43.26
C GLY A 444 -33.78 79.33 -41.78
N GLU A 445 -34.09 80.33 -40.95
CA GLU A 445 -34.36 80.21 -39.53
C GLU A 445 -35.72 79.53 -39.28
N ILE A 446 -35.79 78.65 -38.28
CA ILE A 446 -37.02 77.92 -37.92
C ILE A 446 -37.74 78.70 -36.83
N LYS A 447 -38.97 79.14 -37.10
CA LYS A 447 -39.82 79.86 -36.14
C LYS A 447 -41.11 79.09 -35.86
N VAL A 448 -41.67 79.30 -34.69
CA VAL A 448 -42.97 78.74 -34.30
C VAL A 448 -44.08 79.66 -34.82
N ALA A 449 -44.97 79.15 -35.67
CA ALA A 449 -46.11 79.87 -36.24
C ALA A 449 -47.45 79.22 -35.86
N LYS A 450 -48.55 79.99 -35.84
CA LYS A 450 -49.91 79.47 -35.59
C LYS A 450 -50.41 78.71 -36.83
N ALA A 451 -50.89 77.49 -36.65
CA ALA A 451 -51.42 76.67 -37.74
C ALA A 451 -52.91 76.99 -37.99
N ASN A 452 -53.23 77.53 -39.16
CA ASN A 452 -54.60 77.76 -39.60
C ASN A 452 -55.05 76.59 -40.51
N SER A 453 -56.10 75.88 -40.09
CA SER A 453 -56.78 74.77 -40.80
C SER A 453 -56.11 73.37 -40.75
N ASN A 454 -56.98 72.36 -40.64
CA ASN A 454 -56.69 70.93 -40.41
C ASN A 454 -56.02 70.19 -41.60
N SER A 455 -55.63 70.88 -42.68
CA SER A 455 -55.18 70.23 -43.91
C SER A 455 -53.68 69.99 -44.06
N ASP A 456 -52.81 70.57 -43.22
CA ASP A 456 -51.34 70.51 -43.45
C ASP A 456 -50.51 69.88 -42.32
N ILE A 457 -51.14 69.14 -41.39
CA ILE A 457 -50.40 68.38 -40.37
C ILE A 457 -50.29 66.91 -40.83
N PRO A 458 -49.13 66.46 -41.36
CA PRO A 458 -48.95 65.05 -41.68
C PRO A 458 -49.06 64.23 -40.40
N SER A 459 -49.98 63.26 -40.38
CA SER A 459 -50.16 62.37 -39.23
C SER A 459 -48.84 61.67 -38.87
N ILE A 460 -48.61 61.38 -37.59
CA ILE A 460 -47.45 60.62 -37.09
C ILE A 460 -47.21 59.33 -37.90
N LEU A 461 -48.28 58.71 -38.41
CA LEU A 461 -48.24 57.55 -39.31
C LEU A 461 -47.53 57.82 -40.65
N GLN A 462 -47.64 59.02 -41.22
CA GLN A 462 -46.91 59.41 -42.43
C GLN A 462 -45.41 59.64 -42.15
N TRP A 463 -45.06 60.20 -41.00
CA TRP A 463 -43.68 60.36 -40.58
C TRP A 463 -43.01 59.00 -40.32
N TYR A 464 -43.71 58.10 -39.63
CA TYR A 464 -43.22 56.73 -39.38
C TYR A 464 -43.04 55.93 -40.68
N ARG A 465 -43.94 56.09 -41.66
CA ARG A 465 -43.78 55.50 -43.01
C ARG A 465 -42.56 56.05 -43.75
N ARG A 466 -42.32 57.36 -43.73
CA ARG A 466 -41.15 57.96 -44.38
C ARG A 466 -39.84 57.55 -43.71
N PHE A 467 -39.82 57.44 -42.38
CA PHE A 467 -38.67 56.97 -41.64
C PHE A 467 -38.36 55.49 -41.91
N LEU A 468 -39.38 54.62 -41.91
CA LEU A 468 -39.21 53.20 -42.27
C LEU A 468 -38.77 52.99 -43.73
N GLN A 469 -39.22 53.84 -44.66
CA GLN A 469 -38.75 53.82 -46.05
C GLN A 469 -37.29 54.28 -46.18
N ALA A 470 -36.86 55.27 -45.40
CA ALA A 470 -35.46 55.70 -45.37
C ALA A 470 -34.52 54.65 -44.76
N VAL A 471 -34.99 53.92 -43.74
CA VAL A 471 -34.22 52.83 -43.10
C VAL A 471 -34.16 51.57 -43.95
N ARG A 472 -35.21 51.26 -44.75
CA ARG A 472 -35.19 50.13 -45.70
C ARG A 472 -34.44 50.40 -47.01
N GLY A 473 -34.14 51.65 -47.35
CA GLY A 473 -33.35 52.03 -48.53
C GLY A 473 -31.83 51.98 -48.34
N LYS A 474 -31.35 51.62 -47.14
CA LYS A 474 -29.94 51.33 -46.85
C LYS A 474 -29.82 49.93 -46.23
N ARG A 475 -29.96 48.91 -47.07
CA ARG A 475 -29.35 47.60 -46.86
C ARG A 475 -28.82 47.11 -48.20
#